data_AF-V6LXU5-F1
#
_entry.id   AF-V6LXU5-F1
#
_cell.length_a   1.000
_cell.length_b   1.000
_cell.length_c   1.000
_cell.angle_alpha   90.00
_cell.angle_beta   90.00
_cell.angle_gamma   90.00
#
_symmetry.space_group_name_H-M   'P 1'
#
loop_
_entity.id
_entity.type
_entity.pdbx_description
1 polymer ?
#
loop_
_entity_poly.entity_id
_entity_poly.type
_entity_poly.pdbx_seq_one_letter_code
_entity_poly.pdbx_strand_id
1 'polypeptide(L)'
;ALVSSCPPDIWLLGIGLNGHIAFNEPGSACESRTRLVSLTPSTIEANRRFFGIDEQVPTSSLTVGISTILKARKLVLLATGDAKKCAVDAAFASVSSDCPASFLQGTDCGFWVDFE
;
A
#
# COMPACT_ATOMS: atom_id res chain seq x y z
N ALA A 1 1.99 -13.67 12.06
CA ALA A 1 2.48 -15.00 12.45
C ALA A 1 2.82 -15.86 11.23
N LEU A 2 1.87 -16.18 10.32
CA LEU A 2 2.12 -17.00 9.12
C LEU A 2 2.97 -16.31 8.03
N VAL A 3 2.61 -15.09 7.62
CA VAL A 3 3.32 -14.33 6.57
C VAL A 3 4.79 -14.06 6.92
N SER A 4 5.15 -14.07 8.20
CA SER A 4 6.53 -13.83 8.65
C SER A 4 7.40 -15.08 8.62
N SER A 5 6.84 -16.28 8.80
CA SER A 5 7.55 -17.56 8.77
C SER A 5 7.49 -18.24 7.40
N CYS A 6 6.47 -17.94 6.60
CA CYS A 6 6.33 -18.37 5.22
C CYS A 6 5.91 -17.16 4.38
N PRO A 7 6.89 -16.41 3.83
CA PRO A 7 6.59 -15.29 2.94
C PRO A 7 5.78 -15.77 1.73
N PRO A 8 4.74 -15.04 1.31
CA PRO A 8 4.00 -15.38 0.10
C PRO A 8 4.92 -15.41 -1.12
N ASP A 9 4.71 -16.34 -2.03
CA ASP A 9 5.44 -16.33 -3.30
C ASP A 9 5.09 -15.09 -4.13
N ILE A 10 3.83 -14.66 -4.08
CA ILE A 10 3.31 -13.50 -4.83
C ILE A 10 2.47 -12.61 -3.92
N TRP A 11 2.68 -11.29 -4.01
CA TRP A 11 1.68 -10.30 -3.59
C TRP A 11 1.01 -9.64 -4.77
N LEU A 12 -0.32 -9.55 -4.72
CA LEU A 12 -1.10 -8.61 -5.52
C LEU A 12 -1.35 -7.36 -4.68
N LEU A 13 -0.91 -6.21 -5.17
CA LEU A 13 -0.95 -4.92 -4.50
C LEU A 13 -1.78 -3.93 -5.31
N GLY A 14 -2.42 -2.99 -4.60
CA GLY A 14 -2.91 -1.75 -5.18
C GLY A 14 -2.09 -0.56 -4.64
N ILE A 15 -2.31 0.62 -5.24
CA ILE A 15 -1.68 1.88 -4.82
C ILE A 15 -2.72 2.94 -4.45
N GLY A 16 -2.50 3.62 -3.33
CA GLY A 16 -3.26 4.79 -2.89
C GLY A 16 -3.00 6.02 -3.76
N LEU A 17 -3.87 7.03 -3.71
CA LEU A 17 -3.64 8.31 -4.41
C LEU A 17 -2.39 9.06 -3.89
N ASN A 18 -1.95 8.74 -2.68
CA ASN A 18 -0.75 9.28 -2.03
C ASN A 18 0.41 8.27 -2.02
N GLY A 19 0.36 7.22 -2.86
CA GLY A 19 1.45 6.24 -2.96
C GLY A 19 1.49 5.19 -1.84
N HIS A 20 0.49 5.12 -0.95
CA HIS A 20 0.42 4.06 0.05
C HIS A 20 0.22 2.67 -0.59
N ILE A 21 0.72 1.63 0.09
CA ILE A 21 0.44 0.22 -0.20
C ILE A 21 -0.05 -0.47 1.07
N ALA A 22 -1.13 -1.27 0.97
CA ALA A 22 -1.92 -1.69 2.15
C ALA A 22 -2.29 -0.46 3.01
N PHE A 23 -2.15 -0.52 4.34
CA PHE A 23 -2.28 0.69 5.18
C PHE A 23 -0.92 1.30 5.58
N ASN A 24 0.12 1.10 4.76
CA ASN A 24 1.40 1.80 4.94
C ASN A 24 1.31 3.18 4.29
N GLU A 25 0.84 4.16 5.05
CA GLU A 25 0.72 5.57 4.66
C GLU A 25 2.10 6.25 4.55
N PRO A 26 2.19 7.42 3.88
CA PRO A 26 3.39 8.26 3.89
C PRO A 26 3.99 8.45 5.29
N GLY A 27 5.30 8.33 5.39
CA GLY A 27 6.05 8.27 6.65
C GLY A 27 6.26 6.86 7.22
N SER A 28 5.66 5.83 6.62
CA SER A 28 5.91 4.43 7.01
C SER A 28 7.36 4.03 6.71
N ALA A 29 8.05 3.49 7.73
CA ALA A 29 9.42 3.01 7.57
C ALA A 29 9.50 1.79 6.64
N CYS A 30 10.56 1.72 5.82
CA CYS A 30 10.85 0.54 4.99
C CYS A 30 10.94 -0.74 5.84
N GLU A 31 11.58 -0.67 7.01
CA GLU A 31 11.74 -1.80 7.93
C GLU A 31 10.47 -2.20 8.70
N SER A 32 9.33 -1.56 8.40
CA SER A 32 8.08 -1.82 9.11
C SER A 32 7.63 -3.28 8.95
N ARG A 33 7.18 -3.85 10.06
CA ARG A 33 6.56 -5.17 10.14
C ARG A 33 5.05 -5.04 10.31
N THR A 34 4.35 -6.18 10.37
CA THR A 34 2.93 -6.21 10.71
C THR A 34 2.67 -5.45 12.02
N ARG A 35 1.77 -4.47 11.98
CA ARG A 35 1.48 -3.59 13.13
C ARG A 35 0.06 -3.06 13.09
N LEU A 36 -0.41 -2.59 14.24
CA LEU A 36 -1.61 -1.76 14.32
C LEU A 36 -1.28 -0.34 13.86
N VAL A 37 -2.11 0.23 13.00
CA VAL A 37 -2.01 1.62 12.54
C VAL A 37 -3.32 2.35 12.76
N SER A 38 -3.23 3.63 13.08
CA SER A 38 -4.39 4.53 13.02
C SER A 38 -4.68 4.89 11.56
N LEU A 39 -5.95 4.88 11.17
CA LEU A 39 -6.35 5.28 9.83
C LEU A 39 -6.34 6.81 9.72
N THR A 40 -5.87 7.32 8.58
CA THR A 40 -5.91 8.75 8.28
C THR A 40 -7.37 9.19 8.06
N PRO A 41 -7.71 10.47 8.32
CA PRO A 41 -9.06 10.98 8.03
C PRO A 41 -9.48 10.75 6.56
N SER A 42 -8.55 10.88 5.61
CA SER A 42 -8.81 10.60 4.19
C SER A 42 -9.11 9.13 3.92
N THR A 43 -8.44 8.21 4.61
CA THR A 43 -8.70 6.77 4.49
C THR A 43 -10.05 6.39 5.10
N ILE A 44 -10.42 7.01 6.22
CA ILE A 44 -11.76 6.87 6.83
C ILE A 44 -12.85 7.36 5.85
N GLU A 45 -12.65 8.54 5.25
CA GLU A 45 -13.59 9.11 4.28
C GLU A 45 -13.73 8.24 3.03
N ALA A 46 -12.61 7.80 2.45
CA ALA A 46 -12.60 6.96 1.25
C ALA A 46 -13.29 5.61 1.47
N ASN A 47 -13.27 5.09 2.70
CA ASN A 47 -13.91 3.84 3.07
C ASN A 47 -15.38 3.99 3.46
N ARG A 48 -15.86 5.20 3.81
CA ARG A 48 -17.25 5.43 4.26
C ARG A 48 -18.30 4.89 3.29
N ARG A 49 -18.02 4.92 1.99
CA ARG A 49 -18.90 4.36 0.94
C ARG A 49 -19.21 2.86 1.09
N PHE A 50 -18.43 2.13 1.89
CA PHE A 50 -18.62 0.70 2.15
C PHE A 50 -19.40 0.40 3.44
N PHE A 51 -19.77 1.43 4.20
CA PHE A 51 -20.48 1.32 5.47
C PHE A 51 -21.88 1.91 5.36
N GLY A 52 -22.82 1.38 6.14
CA GLY A 52 -24.17 1.92 6.24
C GLY A 52 -24.20 3.34 6.82
N ILE A 53 -25.33 4.04 6.67
CA ILE A 53 -25.48 5.44 7.14
C ILE A 53 -25.27 5.60 8.65
N ASP A 54 -25.61 4.57 9.43
CA ASP A 54 -25.48 4.53 10.90
C ASP A 54 -24.24 3.74 11.36
N GLU A 55 -23.41 3.24 10.43
CA GLU A 55 -22.23 2.45 10.76
C GLU A 55 -20.99 3.33 10.90
N GLN A 56 -20.20 3.07 11.94
CA GLN A 56 -18.91 3.73 12.11
C GLN A 56 -17.82 3.01 11.34
N VAL A 57 -17.10 3.76 10.52
CA VAL A 57 -15.87 3.29 9.89
C VAL A 57 -14.81 3.07 11.00
N PRO A 58 -14.12 1.93 11.04
CA PRO A 58 -13.03 1.69 11.97
C PRO A 58 -11.97 2.79 11.92
N THR A 59 -11.38 3.14 13.07
CA THR A 59 -10.33 4.18 13.16
C THR A 59 -8.91 3.61 13.17
N SER A 60 -8.78 2.28 13.20
CA SER A 60 -7.49 1.59 13.18
C SER A 60 -7.57 0.30 12.36
N SER A 61 -6.41 -0.18 11.93
CA SER A 61 -6.30 -1.41 11.15
C SER A 61 -5.00 -2.16 11.47
N LEU A 62 -5.03 -3.48 11.37
CA LEU A 62 -3.82 -4.30 11.31
C LEU A 62 -3.35 -4.38 9.86
N THR A 63 -2.11 -3.96 9.60
CA THR A 63 -1.52 -4.00 8.27
C THR A 63 -0.23 -4.81 8.26
N VAL A 64 0.05 -5.48 7.15
CA VAL A 64 1.41 -5.95 6.87
C VAL A 64 2.31 -4.73 6.65
N GLY A 65 3.55 -4.83 7.14
CA GLY A 65 4.54 -3.77 6.96
C GLY A 65 5.30 -3.91 5.63
N ILE A 66 6.03 -2.87 5.27
CA ILE A 66 6.75 -2.77 3.99
C ILE A 66 7.80 -3.88 3.88
N SER A 67 8.68 -4.04 4.88
CA SER A 67 9.65 -5.15 4.96
C SER A 67 9.00 -6.54 4.94
N THR A 68 7.71 -6.65 5.29
CA THR A 68 6.96 -7.92 5.16
C THR A 68 6.51 -8.17 3.72
N ILE A 69 6.08 -7.13 3.01
CA ILE A 69 5.71 -7.18 1.59
C ILE A 69 6.94 -7.54 0.74
N LEU A 70 8.07 -6.88 1.00
CA LEU A 70 9.32 -7.04 0.24
C LEU A 70 9.97 -8.43 0.34
N LYS A 71 9.47 -9.31 1.23
CA LYS A 71 9.94 -10.70 1.34
C LYS A 71 9.34 -11.66 0.31
N ALA A 72 8.34 -11.24 -0.45
CA ALA A 72 7.78 -12.10 -1.49
C ALA A 72 8.77 -12.30 -2.64
N ARG A 73 8.63 -13.43 -3.33
CA ARG A 73 9.45 -13.71 -4.52
C ARG A 73 9.09 -12.79 -5.68
N LYS A 74 7.80 -12.45 -5.82
CA LYS A 74 7.29 -11.59 -6.88
C LYS A 74 6.20 -10.66 -6.35
N LEU A 75 6.15 -9.47 -6.91
CA LEU A 75 5.18 -8.43 -6.61
C LEU A 75 4.45 -8.04 -7.90
N VAL A 76 3.15 -7.79 -7.79
CA VAL A 76 2.34 -7.27 -8.88
C VAL A 76 1.54 -6.11 -8.31
N LEU A 77 1.76 -4.91 -8.83
CA LEU A 77 1.02 -3.71 -8.46
C LEU A 77 0.05 -3.35 -9.57
N LEU A 78 -1.24 -3.25 -9.23
CA LEU A 78 -2.31 -2.83 -10.12
C LEU A 78 -2.72 -1.39 -9.77
N ALA A 79 -2.77 -0.50 -10.76
CA ALA A 79 -3.33 0.84 -10.60
C ALA A 79 -4.29 1.14 -11.75
N THR A 80 -5.51 1.55 -11.41
CA THR A 80 -6.56 1.83 -12.40
C THR A 80 -7.13 3.24 -12.24
N GLY A 81 -7.36 3.90 -13.38
CA GLY A 81 -7.87 5.25 -13.50
C GLY A 81 -6.81 6.35 -13.35
N ASP A 82 -6.93 7.40 -14.18
CA ASP A 82 -5.98 8.52 -14.29
C ASP A 82 -5.65 9.21 -12.96
N ALA A 83 -6.56 9.18 -11.99
CA ALA A 83 -6.33 9.72 -10.66
C ALA A 83 -5.11 9.10 -9.94
N LYS A 84 -4.66 7.91 -10.38
CA LYS A 84 -3.50 7.20 -9.81
C LYS A 84 -2.18 7.57 -10.46
N LYS A 85 -2.17 8.29 -11.58
CA LYS A 85 -0.96 8.62 -12.35
C LYS A 85 0.13 9.26 -11.50
N CYS A 86 -0.21 10.32 -10.75
CA CYS A 86 0.75 10.99 -9.87
C CYS A 86 1.35 10.07 -8.79
N ALA A 87 0.57 9.12 -8.26
CA ALA A 87 1.07 8.18 -7.27
C ALA A 87 2.04 7.16 -7.89
N VAL A 88 1.75 6.71 -9.12
CA VAL A 88 2.64 5.82 -9.88
C VAL A 88 3.93 6.55 -10.25
N ASP A 89 3.85 7.78 -10.77
CA ASP A 89 5.03 8.60 -11.09
C ASP A 89 5.91 8.81 -9.85
N ALA A 90 5.30 9.14 -8.71
CA ALA A 90 6.00 9.29 -7.44
C ALA A 90 6.66 7.98 -6.97
N ALA A 91 6.06 6.82 -7.26
CA ALA A 91 6.64 5.53 -6.93
C ALA A 91 7.93 5.23 -7.72
N PHE A 92 8.14 5.86 -8.88
CA PHE A 92 9.36 5.74 -9.69
C PHE A 92 10.37 6.89 -9.49
N ALA A 93 9.98 7.99 -8.85
CA ALA A 93 10.82 9.18 -8.75
C ALA A 93 12.06 8.99 -7.85
N SER A 94 11.85 8.76 -6.55
CA SER A 94 12.94 8.49 -5.59
C SER A 94 12.44 7.60 -4.47
N VAL A 95 13.31 6.74 -3.96
CA VAL A 95 12.98 5.86 -2.83
C VAL A 95 12.88 6.71 -1.56
N SER A 96 11.67 6.87 -1.03
CA SER A 96 11.38 7.67 0.17
C SER A 96 10.17 7.13 0.92
N SER A 97 10.14 7.33 2.25
CA SER A 97 8.96 7.04 3.07
C SER A 97 7.75 7.91 2.71
N ASP A 98 7.95 9.03 2.00
CA ASP A 98 6.87 9.90 1.55
C ASP A 98 5.98 9.23 0.49
N CYS A 99 6.53 8.29 -0.27
CA CYS A 99 5.80 7.43 -1.19
C CYS A 99 6.13 5.96 -0.87
N PRO A 100 5.35 5.28 -0.02
CA PRO A 100 5.63 3.89 0.38
C PRO A 100 5.76 2.90 -0.78
N ALA A 101 5.03 3.10 -1.87
CA ALA A 101 5.18 2.32 -3.11
C ALA A 101 6.57 2.44 -3.74
N SER A 102 7.32 3.50 -3.48
CA SER A 102 8.69 3.67 -3.99
C SER A 102 9.68 2.64 -3.43
N PHE A 103 9.41 2.04 -2.28
CA PHE A 103 10.23 0.94 -1.74
C PHE A 103 10.13 -0.35 -2.56
N LEU A 104 9.18 -0.44 -3.50
CA LEU A 104 9.10 -1.57 -4.44
C LEU A 104 10.17 -1.48 -5.55
N GLN A 105 10.85 -0.33 -5.70
CA GLN A 105 11.97 -0.19 -6.63
C GLN A 105 13.08 -1.18 -6.28
N GLY A 106 13.69 -1.78 -7.30
CA GLY A 106 14.77 -2.77 -7.13
C GLY A 106 14.31 -4.19 -6.76
N THR A 107 12.99 -4.44 -6.70
CA THR A 107 12.41 -5.77 -6.52
C THR A 107 11.88 -6.35 -7.83
N ASP A 108 11.53 -7.64 -7.87
CA ASP A 108 10.74 -8.23 -8.97
C ASP A 108 9.27 -7.80 -8.86
N CYS A 109 9.00 -6.52 -9.16
CA CYS A 109 7.67 -5.92 -9.14
C CYS A 109 7.24 -5.48 -10.54
N GLY A 110 6.12 -6.04 -11.01
CA GLY A 110 5.44 -5.54 -12.22
C GLY A 110 4.37 -4.51 -11.87
N PHE A 111 4.47 -3.30 -12.43
CA PHE A 111 3.41 -2.28 -12.36
C PHE A 111 2.51 -2.42 -13.59
N TRP A 112 1.21 -2.64 -13.38
CA TRP A 112 0.19 -2.76 -14.42
C TRP A 112 -0.80 -1.62 -14.27
N VAL A 113 -0.87 -0.78 -15.30
CA VAL A 113 -1.69 0.43 -15.33
C VAL A 113 -2.60 0.43 -16.55
N ASP A 114 -3.74 1.12 -16.48
CA ASP A 114 -4.69 1.31 -17.59
C ASP A 114 -4.65 2.73 -18.18
N PHE A 115 -3.65 3.53 -17.80
CA PHE A 115 -3.43 4.90 -18.24
C PHE A 115 -2.01 5.09 -18.79
N GLU A 116 -1.83 6.13 -19.61
CA GLU A 116 -0.52 6.60 -20.08
C GLU A 116 0.24 7.38 -19.01
#